data_AF-A0A838KBJ4-F1
#
_entry.id   AF-A0A838KBJ4-F1
#
_cell.length_a   1.000
_cell.length_b   1.000
_cell.length_c   1.000
_cell.angle_alpha   90.00
_cell.angle_beta   90.00
_cell.angle_gamma   90.00
#
_symmetry.space_group_name_H-M   'P 1'
#
loop_
_entity.id
_entity.type
_entity.pdbx_description
1 polymer ?
#
loop_
_entity_poly.entity_id
_entity_poly.type
_entity_poly.pdbx_seq_one_letter_code
_entity_poly.pdbx_strand_id
1 'polypeptide(L)'
;MPGWYVHMQAAQDTAERLRTGAVPAGFPITVADAQEIGDACHTWRNYLALGALGPDLFYLLPDFADTRGCVIRQVVQWALDVWKEIDREFISKWDKWIGPISTNASQLASQLTGGLSNQLAQILNELTAAVMSAFKGLLAQMGDWFGILTSGVPQGYGNDGFYWSDVFHYRRTYQFPFVLFQQARAARDAATTNAERSDADARIAFAVGWMSHCATDVTGHPFTNAKSGGPYRDHWQRHHLVENHIDSQNYSAVNSGPCYGEYGTSALHFRVAFLRRSDSPYAGRADGPAYDYFTGFPSYDTSDGPTPAAKRAELFDLDSGGLPQHLTDALLAAMADVHPDGPKILTQDPQYSATDGGGDPDGRPNADAMAQMWDLVYTYLKMTGSDGLSPTRPKPPEVFTDHSFPTPPGGGGSGVDDDPARGADVDDDDSFSLLDLLLALFAWAVYLAEVALWLATVLPGLILDVATFPAREVIYYTLVVPAWNLFMLARRALVMSGFLMPKPDEVDPGLTTLGLADGSFSVASALDDPIGLGLAPTSITEPSGRLNAGTAYGLDPAYPRNIVRDHPGDVSDFDLVNALGLTSELKYAG
;
A
#
# COMPACT_ATOMS: atom_id res chain seq x y z
N MET A 1 -3.86 -0.17 8.86
CA MET A 1 -4.44 -0.84 7.68
C MET A 1 -3.52 -1.95 7.16
N PRO A 2 -4.03 -3.16 6.81
CA PRO A 2 -3.25 -4.39 6.75
C PRO A 2 -2.19 -4.41 5.65
N GLY A 3 -1.01 -4.88 6.01
CA GLY A 3 -0.03 -5.35 5.04
C GLY A 3 -0.46 -6.69 4.45
N TRP A 4 -0.33 -6.84 3.13
CA TRP A 4 -0.71 -8.07 2.41
C TRP A 4 0.44 -8.76 1.68
N TYR A 5 1.66 -8.24 1.78
CA TYR A 5 2.79 -8.77 1.03
C TYR A 5 3.11 -10.21 1.40
N VAL A 6 3.23 -10.54 2.69
CA VAL A 6 3.60 -11.89 3.12
C VAL A 6 2.57 -12.91 2.65
N HIS A 7 1.28 -12.58 2.67
CA HIS A 7 0.22 -13.45 2.14
C HIS A 7 0.35 -13.63 0.62
N MET A 8 0.53 -12.54 -0.13
CA MET A 8 0.73 -12.60 -1.58
C MET A 8 1.99 -13.39 -1.97
N GLN A 9 3.08 -13.24 -1.20
CA GLN A 9 4.32 -13.97 -1.43
C GLN A 9 4.16 -15.46 -1.11
N ALA A 10 3.48 -15.80 -0.02
CA ALA A 10 3.17 -17.20 0.32
C ALA A 10 2.30 -17.86 -0.76
N ALA A 11 1.34 -17.13 -1.34
CA ALA A 11 0.52 -17.60 -2.45
C ALA A 11 1.38 -17.86 -3.71
N GLN A 12 2.27 -16.93 -4.05
CA GLN A 12 3.20 -17.06 -5.17
C GLN A 12 4.11 -18.28 -5.01
N ASP A 13 4.74 -18.44 -3.85
CA ASP A 13 5.61 -19.58 -3.54
C ASP A 13 4.84 -20.91 -3.56
N THR A 14 3.60 -20.90 -3.10
CA THR A 14 2.70 -22.07 -3.15
C THR A 14 2.41 -22.46 -4.59
N ALA A 15 2.09 -21.49 -5.46
CA ALA A 15 1.84 -21.75 -6.87
C ALA A 15 3.07 -22.35 -7.58
N GLU A 16 4.28 -21.83 -7.32
CA GLU A 16 5.53 -22.41 -7.88
C GLU A 16 5.80 -23.83 -7.40
N ARG A 17 5.58 -24.11 -6.11
CA ARG A 17 5.75 -25.47 -5.56
C ARG A 17 4.75 -26.44 -6.16
N LEU A 18 3.49 -26.03 -6.33
CA LEU A 18 2.47 -26.83 -6.99
C LEU A 18 2.83 -27.10 -8.45
N ARG A 19 3.25 -26.07 -9.19
CA ARG A 19 3.65 -26.17 -10.60
C ARG A 19 4.85 -27.09 -10.84
N THR A 20 5.79 -27.12 -9.89
CA THR A 20 6.95 -28.03 -9.94
C THR A 20 6.61 -29.45 -9.48
N GLY A 21 5.37 -29.70 -9.03
CA GLY A 21 4.94 -31.00 -8.51
C GLY A 21 5.51 -31.31 -7.12
N ALA A 22 6.02 -30.29 -6.41
CA ALA A 22 6.61 -30.42 -5.08
C ALA A 22 5.53 -30.52 -3.99
N VAL A 23 4.82 -31.64 -3.95
CA VAL A 23 3.80 -31.94 -2.93
C VAL A 23 4.37 -32.77 -1.78
N PRO A 24 3.98 -32.50 -0.52
CA PRO A 24 4.36 -33.33 0.61
C PRO A 24 3.90 -34.79 0.47
N ALA A 25 4.65 -35.72 1.07
CA ALA A 25 4.24 -37.12 1.09
C ALA A 25 2.89 -37.30 1.81
N GLY A 26 1.96 -38.03 1.18
CA GLY A 26 0.62 -38.26 1.73
C GLY A 26 -0.37 -37.11 1.53
N PHE A 27 -0.02 -36.07 0.75
CA PHE A 27 -0.95 -35.02 0.37
C PHE A 27 -2.08 -35.60 -0.53
N PRO A 28 -3.34 -35.15 -0.38
CA PRO A 28 -4.51 -35.82 -0.95
C PRO A 28 -4.71 -35.62 -2.46
N ILE A 29 -3.88 -34.82 -3.12
CA ILE A 29 -3.91 -34.60 -4.57
C ILE A 29 -2.71 -35.25 -5.24
N THR A 30 -2.86 -35.66 -6.49
CA THR A 30 -1.73 -36.22 -7.26
C THR A 30 -0.75 -35.13 -7.67
N VAL A 31 0.46 -35.55 -8.09
CA VAL A 31 1.45 -34.61 -8.66
C VAL A 31 0.88 -33.91 -9.90
N ALA A 32 0.16 -34.63 -10.77
CA ALA A 32 -0.44 -34.03 -11.95
C ALA A 32 -1.52 -32.99 -11.60
N ASP A 33 -2.37 -33.30 -10.61
CA ASP A 33 -3.37 -32.34 -10.11
C ASP A 33 -2.70 -31.11 -9.52
N ALA A 34 -1.62 -31.29 -8.77
CA ALA A 34 -0.86 -30.17 -8.19
C ALA A 34 -0.27 -29.28 -9.29
N GLN A 35 0.35 -29.86 -10.31
CA GLN A 35 0.92 -29.12 -11.43
C GLN A 35 -0.16 -28.34 -12.18
N GLU A 36 -1.31 -28.96 -12.44
CA GLU A 36 -2.45 -28.32 -13.08
C GLU A 36 -2.99 -27.13 -12.27
N ILE A 37 -3.10 -27.27 -10.94
CA ILE A 37 -3.48 -26.17 -10.05
C ILE A 37 -2.42 -25.06 -10.09
N GLY A 38 -1.13 -25.43 -10.03
CA GLY A 38 -0.02 -24.48 -10.11
C GLY A 38 -0.01 -23.68 -11.42
N ASP A 39 -0.29 -24.34 -12.55
CA ASP A 39 -0.40 -23.71 -13.87
C ASP A 39 -1.60 -22.75 -13.94
N ALA A 40 -2.75 -23.14 -13.38
CA ALA A 40 -3.91 -22.26 -13.28
C ALA A 40 -3.60 -21.02 -12.43
N CYS A 41 -2.95 -21.20 -11.27
CA CYS A 41 -2.51 -20.11 -10.39
C CYS A 41 -1.50 -19.17 -11.07
N HIS A 42 -0.57 -19.70 -11.86
CA HIS A 42 0.41 -18.89 -12.58
C HIS A 42 -0.24 -18.10 -13.73
N THR A 43 -1.21 -18.71 -14.43
CA THR A 43 -1.96 -18.08 -15.52
C THR A 43 -2.86 -16.96 -14.97
N TRP A 44 -3.60 -17.25 -13.90
CA TRP A 44 -4.56 -16.35 -13.25
C TRP A 44 -3.97 -15.73 -11.99
N ARG A 45 -2.73 -15.27 -12.08
CA ARG A 45 -1.95 -14.74 -10.97
C ARG A 45 -2.57 -13.53 -10.27
N ASN A 46 -3.32 -12.69 -10.99
CA ASN A 46 -4.08 -11.60 -10.38
C ASN A 46 -5.19 -12.12 -9.46
N TYR A 47 -5.88 -13.20 -9.85
CA TYR A 47 -6.84 -13.87 -8.98
C TYR A 47 -6.16 -14.54 -7.80
N LEU A 48 -5.00 -15.18 -8.00
CA LEU A 48 -4.20 -15.76 -6.92
C LEU A 48 -3.79 -14.69 -5.88
N ALA A 49 -3.22 -13.58 -6.34
CA ALA A 49 -2.83 -12.47 -5.49
C ALA A 49 -4.03 -11.87 -4.77
N LEU A 50 -5.14 -11.63 -5.48
CA LEU A 50 -6.38 -11.11 -4.89
C LEU A 50 -6.96 -12.06 -3.83
N GLY A 51 -6.98 -13.36 -4.12
CA GLY A 51 -7.41 -14.39 -3.18
C GLY A 51 -6.53 -14.44 -1.93
N ALA A 52 -5.24 -14.11 -2.05
CA ALA A 52 -4.31 -14.09 -0.92
C ALA A 52 -4.55 -12.94 0.08
N LEU A 53 -5.32 -11.91 -0.29
CA LEU A 53 -5.85 -10.97 0.72
C LEU A 53 -6.85 -11.68 1.66
N GLY A 54 -7.47 -12.77 1.20
CA GLY A 54 -8.32 -13.61 2.04
C GLY A 54 -9.51 -12.86 2.64
N PRO A 55 -9.86 -13.11 3.91
CA PRO A 55 -10.92 -12.41 4.61
C PRO A 55 -10.75 -10.88 4.72
N ASP A 56 -9.52 -10.36 4.60
CA ASP A 56 -9.23 -8.94 4.85
C ASP A 56 -9.92 -8.00 3.87
N LEU A 57 -10.14 -8.46 2.63
CA LEU A 57 -10.83 -7.67 1.62
C LEU A 57 -12.25 -7.27 2.06
N PHE A 58 -12.86 -8.06 2.96
CA PHE A 58 -14.21 -7.81 3.48
C PHE A 58 -14.25 -6.82 4.66
N TYR A 59 -13.10 -6.36 5.19
CA TYR A 59 -13.11 -5.21 6.12
C TYR A 59 -13.67 -3.95 5.46
N LEU A 60 -13.68 -3.91 4.12
CA LEU A 60 -14.11 -2.78 3.30
C LEU A 60 -15.53 -2.95 2.75
N LEU A 61 -16.26 -4.01 3.15
CA LEU A 61 -17.68 -4.13 2.83
C LEU A 61 -18.57 -3.13 3.62
N PRO A 62 -19.75 -2.77 3.10
CA PRO A 62 -20.80 -2.00 3.80
C PRO A 62 -21.46 -2.74 5.00
N ASP A 63 -20.72 -3.45 5.84
CA ASP A 63 -21.33 -4.42 6.78
C ASP A 63 -21.54 -3.86 8.18
N PHE A 64 -22.65 -3.17 8.45
CA PHE A 64 -22.81 -2.62 9.81
C PHE A 64 -24.24 -2.33 10.25
N ALA A 65 -24.88 -3.23 10.99
CA ALA A 65 -26.14 -2.92 11.64
C ALA A 65 -26.12 -1.62 12.51
N ASP A 66 -27.21 -0.85 12.44
CA ASP A 66 -27.63 0.16 13.43
C ASP A 66 -26.67 1.37 13.67
N THR A 67 -26.36 2.15 12.63
CA THR A 67 -25.58 3.42 12.63
C THR A 67 -24.11 3.34 13.08
N ARG A 68 -23.63 2.19 13.57
CA ARG A 68 -22.23 1.99 14.00
C ARG A 68 -21.25 1.81 12.84
N GLY A 69 -21.73 1.92 11.61
CA GLY A 69 -21.05 1.48 10.41
C GLY A 69 -20.58 2.46 9.38
N CYS A 70 -20.99 3.71 9.54
CA CYS A 70 -20.42 4.77 8.73
C CYS A 70 -18.91 4.93 8.99
N VAL A 71 -18.34 4.18 9.96
CA VAL A 71 -17.08 4.52 10.61
C VAL A 71 -15.85 3.90 9.95
N ILE A 72 -15.81 2.63 9.52
CA ILE A 72 -14.63 2.12 8.76
C ILE A 72 -14.49 2.82 7.42
N ARG A 73 -15.61 3.12 6.75
CA ARG A 73 -15.60 3.99 5.56
C ARG A 73 -15.06 5.38 5.87
N GLN A 74 -15.46 5.96 7.01
CA GLN A 74 -14.88 7.23 7.47
C GLN A 74 -13.40 7.08 7.85
N VAL A 75 -12.93 5.95 8.38
CA VAL A 75 -11.52 5.71 8.73
C VAL A 75 -10.67 5.50 7.49
N VAL A 76 -11.17 4.75 6.50
CA VAL A 76 -10.51 4.56 5.21
C VAL A 76 -10.55 5.85 4.44
N GLN A 77 -11.69 6.51 4.33
CA GLN A 77 -11.79 7.84 3.69
C GLN A 77 -10.89 8.85 4.41
N TRP A 78 -10.85 8.82 5.74
CA TRP A 78 -9.92 9.62 6.52
C TRP A 78 -8.48 9.27 6.14
N ALA A 79 -8.06 8.01 6.17
CA ALA A 79 -6.71 7.58 5.77
C ALA A 79 -6.37 7.98 4.32
N LEU A 80 -7.34 7.90 3.41
CA LEU A 80 -7.20 8.39 2.04
C LEU A 80 -7.07 9.92 1.99
N ASP A 81 -7.80 10.65 2.82
CA ASP A 81 -7.75 12.11 2.92
C ASP A 81 -6.46 12.59 3.60
N VAL A 82 -6.01 11.87 4.64
CA VAL A 82 -4.69 12.00 5.29
C VAL A 82 -3.60 11.92 4.23
N TRP A 83 -3.66 10.89 3.40
CA TRP A 83 -2.69 10.66 2.36
C TRP A 83 -2.74 11.73 1.27
N LYS A 84 -3.93 12.12 0.83
CA LYS A 84 -4.09 13.25 -0.10
C LYS A 84 -3.56 14.56 0.47
N GLU A 85 -3.69 14.78 1.78
CA GLU A 85 -3.18 15.97 2.44
C GLU A 85 -1.66 15.93 2.61
N ILE A 86 -1.07 14.78 2.96
CA ILE A 86 0.39 14.61 2.99
C ILE A 86 0.97 14.82 1.58
N ASP A 87 0.35 14.24 0.56
CA ASP A 87 0.75 14.42 -0.83
C ASP A 87 0.66 15.90 -1.25
N ARG A 88 -0.49 16.54 -1.03
CA ARG A 88 -0.72 17.96 -1.37
C ARG A 88 0.20 18.91 -0.60
N GLU A 89 0.30 18.76 0.71
CA GLU A 89 0.94 19.75 1.57
C GLU A 89 2.44 19.51 1.70
N PHE A 90 2.89 18.26 1.70
CA PHE A 90 4.30 17.93 1.82
C PHE A 90 4.93 17.57 0.49
N ILE A 91 4.45 16.53 -0.21
CA ILE A 91 5.15 15.97 -1.39
C ILE A 91 5.12 16.96 -2.56
N SER A 92 3.95 17.51 -2.89
CA SER A 92 3.82 18.50 -3.94
C SER A 92 4.65 19.76 -3.67
N LYS A 93 4.71 20.21 -2.40
CA LYS A 93 5.55 21.36 -2.02
C LYS A 93 7.04 21.00 -1.99
N TRP A 94 7.36 19.78 -1.56
CA TRP A 94 8.71 19.23 -1.59
C TRP A 94 9.24 19.19 -3.02
N ASP A 95 8.48 18.62 -3.94
CA ASP A 95 8.83 18.54 -5.36
C ASP A 95 8.91 19.93 -5.98
N LYS A 96 7.99 20.84 -5.62
CA LYS A 96 8.00 22.23 -6.09
C LYS A 96 9.21 23.03 -5.61
N TRP A 97 9.64 22.86 -4.36
CA TRP A 97 10.63 23.74 -3.73
C TRP A 97 12.03 23.13 -3.66
N ILE A 98 12.13 21.83 -3.40
CA ILE A 98 13.41 21.11 -3.26
C ILE A 98 13.86 20.55 -4.61
N GLY A 99 12.94 20.04 -5.43
CA GLY A 99 13.23 19.52 -6.77
C GLY A 99 14.03 20.49 -7.65
N PRO A 100 13.64 21.78 -7.75
CA PRO A 100 14.41 22.76 -8.53
C PRO A 100 15.76 23.13 -7.92
N ILE A 101 15.98 22.98 -6.62
CA ILE A 101 17.28 23.27 -5.99
C ILE A 101 18.31 22.21 -6.37
N SER A 102 17.88 20.95 -6.53
CA SER A 102 18.76 19.87 -7.00
C SER A 102 18.95 19.88 -8.53
N THR A 103 17.99 20.40 -9.30
CA THR A 103 17.96 20.22 -10.78
C THR A 103 17.96 21.50 -11.63
N ASN A 104 17.76 22.71 -11.07
CA ASN A 104 17.47 23.90 -11.86
C ASN A 104 18.35 25.12 -11.50
N ALA A 105 19.51 25.22 -12.15
CA ALA A 105 20.54 26.23 -11.88
C ALA A 105 20.11 27.69 -12.19
N SER A 106 19.12 27.89 -13.05
CA SER A 106 18.67 29.22 -13.50
C SER A 106 17.93 30.00 -12.40
N GLN A 107 17.10 29.33 -11.59
CA GLN A 107 16.43 29.94 -10.45
C GLN A 107 17.43 30.30 -9.35
N LEU A 108 18.35 29.39 -9.01
CA LEU A 108 19.34 29.64 -7.96
C LEU A 108 20.29 30.79 -8.31
N ALA A 109 20.72 30.90 -9.58
CA ALA A 109 21.55 32.00 -10.05
C ALA A 109 20.85 33.36 -9.92
N SER A 110 19.53 33.43 -10.18
CA SER A 110 18.75 34.65 -9.94
C SER A 110 18.63 34.98 -8.44
N GLN A 111 18.50 33.96 -7.59
CA GLN A 111 18.32 34.11 -6.13
C GLN A 111 19.60 34.47 -5.38
N LEU A 112 20.75 33.98 -5.87
CA LEU A 112 22.09 34.28 -5.37
C LEU A 112 22.46 35.77 -5.45
N THR A 113 21.78 36.55 -6.29
CA THR A 113 22.06 37.99 -6.47
C THR A 113 21.42 38.92 -5.43
N GLY A 114 20.66 38.41 -4.44
CA GLY A 114 20.25 39.24 -3.30
C GLY A 114 19.02 38.80 -2.48
N GLY A 115 18.39 37.66 -2.78
CA GLY A 115 17.14 37.23 -2.12
C GLY A 115 17.16 35.85 -1.45
N LEU A 116 18.26 35.12 -1.59
CA LEU A 116 18.37 33.70 -1.23
C LEU A 116 17.97 33.42 0.23
N SER A 117 18.42 34.22 1.21
CA SER A 117 18.12 33.98 2.62
C SER A 117 16.62 34.12 2.96
N ASN A 118 15.94 35.09 2.36
CA ASN A 118 14.51 35.33 2.62
C ASN A 118 13.63 34.28 1.97
N GLN A 119 13.99 33.83 0.76
CA GLN A 119 13.28 32.74 0.09
C GLN A 119 13.55 31.40 0.75
N LEU A 120 14.78 31.10 1.18
CA LEU A 120 15.08 29.87 1.94
C LEU A 120 14.35 29.84 3.29
N ALA A 121 14.28 30.98 4.00
CA ALA A 121 13.51 31.08 5.24
C ALA A 121 12.00 30.89 5.01
N GLN A 122 11.47 31.42 3.90
CA GLN A 122 10.08 31.22 3.52
C GLN A 122 9.80 29.75 3.17
N ILE A 123 10.66 29.10 2.38
CA ILE A 123 10.55 27.68 2.04
C ILE A 123 10.59 26.81 3.31
N LEU A 124 11.51 27.07 4.24
CA LEU A 124 11.57 26.39 5.53
C LEU A 124 10.29 26.53 6.34
N ASN A 125 9.79 27.77 6.44
CA ASN A 125 8.58 28.05 7.20
C ASN A 125 7.35 27.39 6.56
N GLU A 126 7.23 27.43 5.23
CA GLU A 126 6.13 26.80 4.50
C GLU A 126 6.18 25.27 4.62
N LEU A 127 7.36 24.65 4.48
CA LEU A 127 7.51 23.20 4.57
C LEU A 127 7.35 22.70 6.02
N THR A 128 7.90 23.42 6.99
CA THR A 128 7.70 23.12 8.43
C THR A 128 6.24 23.29 8.82
N ALA A 129 5.59 24.37 8.38
CA ALA A 129 4.18 24.58 8.63
C ALA A 129 3.30 23.55 7.92
N ALA A 130 3.67 23.11 6.72
CA ALA A 130 2.95 22.07 5.99
C ALA A 130 3.04 20.71 6.70
N VAL A 131 4.24 20.29 7.10
CA VAL A 131 4.43 19.09 7.94
C VAL A 131 3.63 19.26 9.23
N MET A 132 3.82 20.35 9.98
CA MET A 132 3.11 20.53 11.25
C MET A 132 1.60 20.62 11.09
N SER A 133 1.07 21.20 10.01
CA SER A 133 -0.36 21.32 9.76
C SER A 133 -0.97 20.00 9.36
N ALA A 134 -0.34 19.27 8.42
CA ALA A 134 -0.75 17.93 8.03
C ALA A 134 -0.75 17.03 9.28
N PHE A 135 0.37 16.93 10.00
CA PHE A 135 0.48 16.03 11.15
C PHE A 135 -0.34 16.48 12.38
N LYS A 136 -0.52 17.78 12.67
CA LYS A 136 -1.44 18.22 13.74
C LYS A 136 -2.90 18.00 13.37
N GLY A 137 -3.29 18.24 12.12
CA GLY A 137 -4.63 17.93 11.64
C GLY A 137 -4.91 16.44 11.77
N LEU A 138 -3.93 15.60 11.44
CA LEU A 138 -3.96 14.15 11.58
C LEU A 138 -4.10 13.71 13.03
N LEU A 139 -3.19 14.15 13.90
CA LEU A 139 -3.18 13.78 15.32
C LEU A 139 -4.40 14.31 16.08
N ALA A 140 -4.93 15.49 15.71
CA ALA A 140 -6.15 16.05 16.30
C ALA A 140 -7.43 15.36 15.81
N GLN A 141 -7.38 14.73 14.63
CA GLN A 141 -8.46 13.90 14.09
C GLN A 141 -8.28 12.42 14.41
N MET A 142 -7.14 12.00 14.97
CA MET A 142 -6.90 10.64 15.47
C MET A 142 -7.72 10.39 16.73
N GLY A 143 -9.05 10.28 16.59
CA GLY A 143 -9.84 9.50 17.53
C GLY A 143 -9.32 8.06 17.57
N ASP A 144 -9.82 7.25 18.49
CA ASP A 144 -9.49 5.82 18.51
C ASP A 144 -10.20 5.05 17.38
N TRP A 145 -9.75 5.30 16.16
CA TRP A 145 -10.23 4.66 14.94
C TRP A 145 -9.97 3.15 14.96
N PHE A 146 -8.94 2.71 15.67
CA PHE A 146 -8.63 1.30 15.86
C PHE A 146 -9.60 0.63 16.84
N GLY A 147 -10.00 1.29 17.92
CA GLY A 147 -11.06 0.81 18.82
C GLY A 147 -12.42 0.61 18.13
N ILE A 148 -12.63 1.23 16.97
CA ILE A 148 -13.80 0.99 16.12
C ILE A 148 -13.64 -0.30 15.28
N LEU A 149 -12.41 -0.72 15.02
CA LEU A 149 -12.07 -2.04 14.47
C LEU A 149 -12.08 -3.14 15.54
N THR A 150 -12.51 -2.85 16.78
CA THR A 150 -12.72 -3.87 17.79
C THR A 150 -13.67 -4.93 17.26
N SER A 151 -13.28 -6.20 17.40
CA SER A 151 -14.16 -7.31 17.05
C SER A 151 -15.40 -7.30 17.94
N GLY A 152 -16.53 -7.77 17.43
CA GLY A 152 -17.77 -8.00 18.19
C GLY A 152 -17.71 -9.19 19.18
N VAL A 153 -16.66 -10.03 19.09
CA VAL A 153 -16.50 -11.22 19.95
C VAL A 153 -16.43 -10.86 21.44
N PRO A 154 -15.57 -9.93 21.89
CA PRO A 154 -15.40 -9.64 23.32
C PRO A 154 -16.65 -9.03 23.98
N GLN A 155 -17.56 -8.43 23.20
CA GLN A 155 -18.82 -7.83 23.66
C GLN A 155 -19.98 -8.85 23.66
N GLY A 156 -19.75 -10.08 23.16
CA GLY A 156 -20.72 -11.17 23.20
C GLY A 156 -21.87 -11.03 22.19
N TYR A 157 -21.65 -10.35 21.07
CA TYR A 157 -22.67 -10.18 20.03
C TYR A 157 -23.00 -11.50 19.30
N GLY A 158 -24.22 -11.59 18.75
CA GLY A 158 -24.64 -12.69 17.87
C GLY A 158 -24.03 -12.55 16.47
N ASN A 159 -24.06 -13.62 15.65
CA ASN A 159 -23.46 -13.67 14.30
C ASN A 159 -23.95 -12.54 13.36
N ASP A 160 -25.15 -12.02 13.60
CA ASP A 160 -25.77 -10.89 12.91
C ASP A 160 -25.12 -9.53 13.21
N GLY A 161 -24.36 -9.44 14.32
CA GLY A 161 -23.59 -8.26 14.73
C GLY A 161 -22.09 -8.34 14.44
N PHE A 162 -21.63 -9.34 13.67
CA PHE A 162 -20.22 -9.46 13.25
C PHE A 162 -19.96 -8.79 11.91
N TYR A 163 -18.69 -8.44 11.65
CA TYR A 163 -18.23 -8.10 10.30
C TYR A 163 -18.09 -9.36 9.44
N TRP A 164 -18.31 -9.29 8.12
CA TRP A 164 -18.03 -10.44 7.26
C TRP A 164 -16.56 -10.84 7.32
N SER A 165 -15.64 -9.87 7.41
CA SER A 165 -14.21 -10.14 7.66
C SER A 165 -14.00 -10.93 8.95
N ASP A 166 -14.64 -10.54 10.06
CA ASP A 166 -14.55 -11.26 11.34
C ASP A 166 -15.15 -12.67 11.23
N VAL A 167 -16.29 -12.83 10.56
CA VAL A 167 -16.89 -14.15 10.35
C VAL A 167 -15.95 -15.05 9.57
N PHE A 168 -15.35 -14.54 8.50
CA PHE A 168 -14.39 -15.30 7.72
C PHE A 168 -13.09 -15.60 8.47
N HIS A 169 -12.63 -14.73 9.38
CA HIS A 169 -11.48 -15.01 10.24
C HIS A 169 -11.79 -16.01 11.37
N TYR A 170 -12.98 -15.98 11.97
CA TYR A 170 -13.27 -16.70 13.22
C TYR A 170 -14.24 -17.88 13.10
N ARG A 171 -15.02 -17.95 12.03
CA ARG A 171 -16.09 -18.95 11.85
C ARG A 171 -15.92 -19.63 10.51
N ARG A 172 -15.79 -20.96 10.54
CA ARG A 172 -15.72 -21.77 9.31
C ARG A 172 -14.59 -21.28 8.37
N THR A 173 -13.51 -20.72 8.94
CA THR A 173 -12.39 -20.04 8.27
C THR A 173 -11.83 -20.84 7.09
N TYR A 174 -11.55 -22.14 7.27
CA TYR A 174 -11.05 -23.01 6.19
C TYR A 174 -12.15 -23.58 5.30
N GLN A 175 -13.39 -23.61 5.77
CA GLN A 175 -14.50 -24.18 5.03
C GLN A 175 -14.89 -23.27 3.85
N PHE A 176 -14.86 -21.95 4.05
CA PHE A 176 -15.17 -20.98 3.00
C PHE A 176 -14.28 -21.11 1.75
N PRO A 177 -12.94 -20.98 1.84
CA PRO A 177 -12.07 -21.13 0.67
C PRO A 177 -12.07 -22.55 0.12
N PHE A 178 -12.32 -23.57 0.95
CA PHE A 178 -12.49 -24.94 0.47
C PHE A 178 -13.76 -25.11 -0.38
N VAL A 179 -14.88 -24.51 0.01
CA VAL A 179 -16.12 -24.53 -0.79
C VAL A 179 -15.93 -23.76 -2.10
N LEU A 180 -15.25 -22.60 -2.08
CA LEU A 180 -14.88 -21.89 -3.31
C LEU A 180 -14.07 -22.79 -4.27
N PHE A 181 -13.07 -23.49 -3.74
CA PHE A 181 -12.26 -24.41 -4.53
C PHE A 181 -13.10 -25.57 -5.10
N GLN A 182 -13.98 -26.16 -4.31
CA GLN A 182 -14.87 -27.24 -4.76
C GLN A 182 -15.84 -26.77 -5.85
N GLN A 183 -16.48 -25.61 -5.66
CA GLN A 183 -17.36 -25.01 -6.66
C GLN A 183 -16.61 -24.71 -7.96
N ALA A 184 -15.38 -24.19 -7.87
CA ALA A 184 -14.54 -23.92 -9.04
C ALA A 184 -14.14 -25.20 -9.78
N ARG A 185 -13.74 -26.27 -9.06
CA ARG A 185 -13.45 -27.58 -9.66
C ARG A 185 -14.68 -28.16 -10.36
N ALA A 186 -15.85 -28.13 -9.71
CA ALA A 186 -17.09 -28.62 -10.31
C ALA A 186 -17.46 -27.83 -11.57
N ALA A 187 -17.29 -26.49 -11.55
CA ALA A 187 -17.49 -25.66 -12.73
C ALA A 187 -16.52 -26.00 -13.87
N ARG A 188 -15.25 -26.32 -13.56
CA ARG A 188 -14.26 -26.73 -14.55
C ARG A 188 -14.59 -28.08 -15.20
N ASP A 189 -15.05 -29.03 -14.38
CA ASP A 189 -15.45 -30.37 -14.86
C ASP A 189 -16.71 -30.29 -15.73
N ALA A 190 -17.62 -29.36 -15.42
CA ALA A 190 -18.83 -29.11 -16.20
C ALA A 190 -18.60 -28.21 -17.43
N ALA A 191 -17.45 -27.54 -17.55
CA ALA A 191 -17.18 -26.58 -18.60
C ALA A 191 -17.19 -27.23 -19.99
N THR A 192 -18.04 -26.68 -20.87
CA THR A 192 -18.20 -27.10 -22.27
C THR A 192 -17.46 -26.19 -23.24
N THR A 193 -17.11 -24.98 -22.80
CA THR A 193 -16.37 -23.99 -23.59
C THR A 193 -15.03 -23.63 -22.94
N ASN A 194 -14.11 -23.06 -23.74
CA ASN A 194 -12.83 -22.56 -23.21
C ASN A 194 -13.03 -21.36 -22.27
N ALA A 195 -14.07 -20.55 -22.49
CA ALA A 195 -14.39 -19.41 -21.62
C ALA A 195 -14.83 -19.89 -20.24
N GLU A 196 -15.75 -20.85 -20.16
CA GLU A 196 -16.18 -21.47 -18.89
C GLU A 196 -15.02 -22.14 -18.15
N ARG A 197 -14.14 -22.84 -18.88
CA ARG A 197 -12.96 -23.49 -18.29
C ARG A 197 -12.00 -22.45 -17.70
N SER A 198 -11.79 -21.36 -18.43
CA SER A 198 -10.95 -20.24 -18.00
C SER A 198 -11.51 -19.55 -16.75
N ASP A 199 -12.83 -19.31 -16.69
CA ASP A 199 -13.49 -18.73 -15.51
C ASP A 199 -13.33 -19.63 -14.29
N ALA A 200 -13.43 -20.94 -14.49
CA ALA A 200 -13.24 -21.92 -13.44
C ALA A 200 -11.78 -21.98 -12.97
N ASP A 201 -10.81 -21.93 -13.88
CA ASP A 201 -9.38 -21.90 -13.56
C ASP A 201 -9.00 -20.61 -12.80
N ALA A 202 -9.57 -19.47 -13.17
CA ALA A 202 -9.40 -18.21 -12.44
C ALA A 202 -9.96 -18.29 -11.01
N ARG A 203 -11.15 -18.90 -10.84
CA ARG A 203 -11.73 -19.14 -9.51
C ARG A 203 -10.91 -20.13 -8.68
N ILE A 204 -10.29 -21.14 -9.32
CA ILE A 204 -9.33 -22.04 -8.64
C ILE A 204 -8.15 -21.23 -8.10
N ALA A 205 -7.56 -20.36 -8.91
CA ALA A 205 -6.43 -19.52 -8.49
C ALA A 205 -6.80 -18.63 -7.30
N PHE A 206 -7.97 -17.98 -7.35
CA PHE A 206 -8.49 -17.19 -6.23
C PHE A 206 -8.65 -18.03 -4.95
N ALA A 207 -9.29 -19.20 -5.04
CA ALA A 207 -9.50 -20.07 -3.89
C ALA A 207 -8.18 -20.58 -3.29
N VAL A 208 -7.18 -20.89 -4.13
CA VAL A 208 -5.83 -21.27 -3.68
C VAL A 208 -5.13 -20.10 -2.99
N GLY A 209 -5.27 -18.88 -3.50
CA GLY A 209 -4.81 -17.66 -2.84
C GLY A 209 -5.36 -17.55 -1.42
N TRP A 210 -6.68 -17.72 -1.26
CA TRP A 210 -7.31 -17.65 0.08
C TRP A 210 -6.88 -18.81 0.98
N MET A 211 -6.80 -20.04 0.47
CA MET A 211 -6.26 -21.15 1.27
C MET A 211 -4.81 -20.88 1.74
N SER A 212 -4.00 -20.22 0.91
CA SER A 212 -2.64 -19.81 1.30
C SER A 212 -2.65 -18.70 2.36
N HIS A 213 -3.61 -17.76 2.32
CA HIS A 213 -3.83 -16.78 3.38
C HIS A 213 -4.07 -17.49 4.71
N CYS A 214 -5.05 -18.41 4.77
CA CYS A 214 -5.35 -19.15 5.99
C CYS A 214 -4.13 -19.96 6.49
N ALA A 215 -3.35 -20.56 5.60
CA ALA A 215 -2.14 -21.28 5.99
C ALA A 215 -1.05 -20.34 6.54
N THR A 216 -0.96 -19.14 5.99
CA THR A 216 -0.04 -18.08 6.43
C THR A 216 -0.40 -17.62 7.84
N ASP A 217 -1.67 -17.31 8.11
CA ASP A 217 -2.18 -16.92 9.43
C ASP A 217 -1.89 -17.96 10.50
N VAL A 218 -2.17 -19.24 10.22
CA VAL A 218 -1.90 -20.34 11.16
C VAL A 218 -0.45 -20.41 11.56
N THR A 219 0.43 -20.13 10.60
CA THR A 219 1.87 -20.23 10.76
C THR A 219 2.46 -18.96 11.41
N GLY A 220 1.93 -17.79 11.05
CA GLY A 220 2.43 -16.48 11.45
C GLY A 220 1.83 -15.95 12.76
N HIS A 221 0.53 -16.10 13.00
CA HIS A 221 -0.13 -15.54 14.17
C HIS A 221 0.42 -16.02 15.52
N PRO A 222 0.97 -17.24 15.71
CA PRO A 222 1.68 -17.57 16.95
C PRO A 222 2.81 -16.59 17.27
N PHE A 223 3.55 -16.11 16.26
CA PHE A 223 4.56 -15.08 16.41
C PHE A 223 3.92 -13.72 16.71
N THR A 224 2.93 -13.29 15.91
CA THR A 224 2.26 -12.00 16.08
C THR A 224 1.60 -11.88 17.45
N ASN A 225 0.96 -12.94 17.92
CA ASN A 225 0.33 -13.01 19.24
C ASN A 225 1.37 -12.95 20.37
N ALA A 226 2.52 -13.60 20.20
CA ALA A 226 3.60 -13.52 21.18
C ALA A 226 4.12 -12.08 21.32
N LYS A 227 4.19 -11.32 20.21
CA LYS A 227 4.61 -9.91 20.22
C LYS A 227 3.53 -8.95 20.71
N SER A 228 2.29 -9.14 20.27
CA SER A 228 1.16 -8.28 20.61
C SER A 228 0.68 -8.47 22.05
N GLY A 229 0.99 -9.65 22.64
CA GLY A 229 0.57 -10.05 23.98
C GLY A 229 -0.71 -10.89 23.99
N GLY A 230 -1.31 -11.15 22.83
CA GLY A 230 -2.53 -11.93 22.67
C GLY A 230 -3.10 -11.84 21.25
N PRO A 231 -4.28 -12.44 21.01
CA PRO A 231 -4.92 -12.48 19.70
C PRO A 231 -5.45 -11.12 19.24
N TYR A 232 -5.55 -10.91 17.92
CA TYR A 232 -6.08 -9.70 17.28
C TYR A 232 -7.34 -9.15 17.96
N ARG A 233 -8.33 -10.01 18.24
CA ARG A 233 -9.62 -9.59 18.84
C ARG A 233 -9.49 -8.79 20.15
N ASP A 234 -8.39 -8.99 20.87
CA ASP A 234 -8.10 -8.36 22.17
C ASP A 234 -6.96 -7.30 22.06
N HIS A 235 -6.27 -7.24 20.91
CA HIS A 235 -5.03 -6.47 20.68
C HIS A 235 -4.91 -5.94 19.24
N TRP A 236 -6.00 -5.46 18.65
CA TRP A 236 -6.12 -5.18 17.21
C TRP A 236 -5.04 -4.19 16.73
N GLN A 237 -4.82 -3.06 17.42
CA GLN A 237 -3.84 -2.06 16.99
C GLN A 237 -2.40 -2.59 17.10
N ARG A 238 -2.10 -3.44 18.10
CA ARG A 238 -0.77 -4.05 18.23
C ARG A 238 -0.48 -5.10 17.18
N HIS A 239 -1.46 -5.96 16.97
CA HIS A 239 -1.42 -7.00 15.94
C HIS A 239 -1.09 -6.36 14.59
N HIS A 240 -1.80 -5.27 14.31
CA HIS A 240 -1.64 -4.47 13.13
C HIS A 240 -0.24 -3.87 12.95
N LEU A 241 0.29 -3.24 14.01
CA LEU A 241 1.61 -2.64 13.97
C LEU A 241 2.68 -3.71 13.69
N VAL A 242 2.60 -4.85 14.39
CA VAL A 242 3.54 -5.95 14.23
C VAL A 242 3.50 -6.49 12.80
N GLU A 243 2.30 -6.70 12.24
CA GLU A 243 2.12 -7.19 10.87
C GLU A 243 2.74 -6.24 9.83
N ASN A 244 2.52 -4.93 9.94
CA ASN A 244 3.09 -3.96 9.00
C ASN A 244 4.62 -3.98 8.98
N HIS A 245 5.23 -4.18 10.15
CA HIS A 245 6.67 -4.31 10.29
C HIS A 245 7.19 -5.63 9.72
N ILE A 246 6.50 -6.76 9.98
CA ILE A 246 6.81 -8.06 9.39
C ILE A 246 6.76 -7.97 7.86
N ASP A 247 5.70 -7.38 7.32
CA ASP A 247 5.50 -7.26 5.88
C ASP A 247 6.61 -6.47 5.21
N SER A 248 6.93 -5.29 5.76
CA SER A 248 7.96 -4.41 5.19
C SER A 248 9.35 -5.02 5.31
N GLN A 249 9.64 -5.72 6.42
CA GLN A 249 10.91 -6.43 6.59
C GLN A 249 11.05 -7.57 5.57
N ASN A 250 10.03 -8.42 5.45
CA ASN A 250 10.05 -9.55 4.51
C ASN A 250 10.10 -9.06 3.06
N TYR A 251 9.39 -7.96 2.75
CA TYR A 251 9.45 -7.33 1.43
C TYR A 251 10.87 -6.90 1.10
N SER A 252 11.49 -6.11 1.97
CA SER A 252 12.83 -5.55 1.75
C SER A 252 13.93 -6.61 1.76
N ALA A 253 13.73 -7.72 2.48
CA ALA A 253 14.68 -8.84 2.49
C ALA A 253 14.73 -9.58 1.14
N VAL A 254 13.62 -9.62 0.40
CA VAL A 254 13.52 -10.29 -0.90
C VAL A 254 13.75 -9.32 -2.05
N ASN A 255 13.34 -8.05 -1.89
CA ASN A 255 13.40 -7.02 -2.92
C ASN A 255 14.37 -5.92 -2.48
N SER A 256 15.57 -5.88 -3.06
CA SER A 256 16.63 -4.90 -2.75
C SER A 256 17.11 -4.11 -3.97
N GLY A 257 16.37 -4.22 -5.08
CA GLY A 257 16.68 -3.53 -6.33
C GLY A 257 16.44 -2.02 -6.24
N PRO A 258 17.00 -1.23 -7.17
CA PRO A 258 16.75 0.20 -7.24
C PRO A 258 15.27 0.51 -7.56
N CYS A 259 14.60 -0.36 -8.31
CA CYS A 259 13.15 -0.33 -8.51
C CYS A 259 12.47 -1.25 -7.51
N TYR A 260 11.33 -0.83 -6.95
CA TYR A 260 10.51 -1.64 -6.06
C TYR A 260 11.28 -2.18 -4.82
N GLY A 261 12.32 -1.49 -4.35
CA GLY A 261 13.22 -1.97 -3.29
C GLY A 261 12.69 -1.80 -1.87
N GLU A 262 11.52 -1.19 -1.70
CA GLU A 262 10.86 -1.00 -0.41
C GLU A 262 9.35 -1.14 -0.54
N TYR A 263 8.66 -1.42 0.56
CA TYR A 263 7.21 -1.65 0.54
C TYR A 263 6.47 -0.46 -0.10
N GLY A 264 6.86 0.76 0.22
CA GLY A 264 6.27 1.98 -0.34
C GLY A 264 6.43 2.15 -1.85
N THR A 265 7.35 1.42 -2.48
CA THR A 265 7.53 1.44 -3.95
C THR A 265 7.21 0.09 -4.58
N SER A 266 6.55 -0.81 -3.84
CA SER A 266 6.38 -2.21 -4.21
C SER A 266 5.44 -2.49 -5.39
N ALA A 267 4.59 -1.53 -5.74
CA ALA A 267 3.51 -1.66 -6.71
C ALA A 267 2.64 -2.91 -6.48
N LEU A 268 2.29 -3.24 -5.22
CA LEU A 268 1.45 -4.41 -4.94
C LEU A 268 0.11 -4.38 -5.67
N HIS A 269 -0.44 -3.19 -5.99
CA HIS A 269 -1.65 -3.07 -6.81
C HIS A 269 -1.47 -3.66 -8.21
N PHE A 270 -0.26 -3.67 -8.78
CA PHE A 270 0.01 -4.33 -10.06
C PHE A 270 -0.23 -5.84 -10.00
N ARG A 271 -0.05 -6.46 -8.83
CA ARG A 271 -0.26 -7.91 -8.66
C ARG A 271 -1.74 -8.28 -8.79
N VAL A 272 -2.65 -7.41 -8.38
CA VAL A 272 -4.09 -7.69 -8.35
C VAL A 272 -4.88 -7.06 -9.48
N ALA A 273 -4.27 -6.13 -10.24
CA ALA A 273 -4.95 -5.38 -11.29
C ALA A 273 -5.50 -6.29 -12.41
N PHE A 274 -6.77 -6.06 -12.74
CA PHE A 274 -7.44 -6.60 -13.92
C PHE A 274 -7.25 -5.64 -15.11
N LEU A 275 -7.05 -6.18 -16.31
CA LEU A 275 -6.96 -5.37 -17.53
C LEU A 275 -8.23 -4.54 -17.76
N ARG A 276 -8.11 -3.30 -18.29
CA ARG A 276 -9.26 -2.65 -18.94
C ARG A 276 -8.92 -1.69 -20.08
N ARG A 277 -7.73 -1.82 -20.69
CA ARG A 277 -7.32 -1.06 -21.88
C ARG A 277 -6.55 -1.96 -22.87
N SER A 278 -6.49 -1.52 -24.13
CA SER A 278 -5.87 -2.21 -25.27
C SER A 278 -4.34 -2.05 -25.36
N ASP A 279 -3.71 -1.46 -24.33
CA ASP A 279 -2.30 -1.03 -24.28
C ASP A 279 -1.45 -1.81 -23.26
N SER A 280 -2.00 -2.86 -22.62
CA SER A 280 -1.27 -3.66 -21.63
C SER A 280 -0.31 -4.70 -22.24
N PRO A 281 0.83 -5.01 -21.59
CA PRO A 281 1.77 -6.04 -22.06
C PRO A 281 1.18 -7.47 -22.11
N TYR A 282 0.03 -7.71 -21.48
CA TYR A 282 -0.68 -8.99 -21.54
C TYR A 282 -1.83 -8.96 -22.56
N ALA A 283 -1.64 -9.62 -23.70
CA ALA A 283 -2.63 -9.70 -24.79
C ALA A 283 -3.79 -10.71 -24.54
N GLY A 284 -4.08 -11.02 -23.27
CA GLY A 284 -5.08 -12.01 -22.90
C GLY A 284 -6.48 -11.43 -22.68
N ARG A 285 -7.31 -12.13 -21.89
CA ARG A 285 -8.67 -11.69 -21.56
C ARG A 285 -8.66 -10.35 -20.80
N ALA A 286 -9.76 -9.61 -20.90
CA ALA A 286 -9.93 -8.35 -20.17
C ALA A 286 -9.87 -8.50 -18.65
N ASP A 287 -10.21 -9.65 -18.09
CA ASP A 287 -10.04 -9.95 -16.66
C ASP A 287 -8.71 -10.65 -16.34
N GLY A 288 -7.81 -10.73 -17.32
CA GLY A 288 -6.46 -11.23 -17.12
C GLY A 288 -5.59 -10.29 -16.27
N PRO A 289 -4.42 -10.79 -15.84
CA PRO A 289 -3.46 -10.00 -15.07
C PRO A 289 -2.85 -8.87 -15.91
N ALA A 290 -2.76 -7.67 -15.33
CA ALA A 290 -2.08 -6.55 -15.98
C ALA A 290 -0.56 -6.76 -16.16
N TYR A 291 0.08 -7.46 -15.20
CA TYR A 291 1.52 -7.72 -15.18
C TYR A 291 1.85 -9.16 -14.81
N ASP A 292 3.05 -9.62 -15.21
CA ASP A 292 3.61 -10.91 -14.79
C ASP A 292 4.59 -10.79 -13.62
N TYR A 293 4.04 -10.70 -12.40
CA TYR A 293 4.84 -10.59 -11.19
C TYR A 293 5.66 -11.85 -10.84
N PHE A 294 5.45 -12.99 -11.53
CA PHE A 294 6.36 -14.14 -11.38
C PHE A 294 7.69 -13.91 -12.09
N THR A 295 7.70 -13.06 -13.13
CA THR A 295 8.91 -12.67 -13.86
C THR A 295 9.49 -11.32 -13.42
N GLY A 296 8.73 -10.56 -12.62
CA GLY A 296 9.08 -9.23 -12.13
C GLY A 296 8.34 -8.12 -12.86
N PHE A 297 8.48 -6.89 -12.37
CA PHE A 297 7.91 -5.69 -12.98
C PHE A 297 8.93 -4.96 -13.87
N PRO A 298 8.47 -4.14 -14.84
CA PRO A 298 9.37 -3.33 -15.66
C PRO A 298 10.25 -2.42 -14.81
N SER A 299 11.53 -2.30 -15.15
CA SER A 299 12.40 -1.29 -14.54
C SER A 299 11.96 0.11 -14.93
N TYR A 300 12.11 1.07 -14.02
CA TYR A 300 11.87 2.50 -14.27
C TYR A 300 13.07 3.36 -13.87
N ASP A 301 13.09 4.59 -14.37
CA ASP A 301 14.15 5.55 -14.05
C ASP A 301 14.04 6.03 -12.59
N THR A 302 15.06 5.72 -11.80
CA THR A 302 15.17 6.05 -10.37
C THR A 302 16.00 7.31 -10.11
N SER A 303 16.34 8.06 -11.16
CA SER A 303 16.97 9.36 -11.03
C SER A 303 16.00 10.40 -10.48
N ASP A 304 16.56 11.42 -9.84
CA ASP A 304 15.80 12.55 -9.29
C ASP A 304 15.58 13.59 -10.41
N GLY A 305 14.37 14.13 -10.51
CA GLY A 305 14.05 15.18 -11.49
C GLY A 305 12.60 15.14 -11.93
N PRO A 306 12.08 16.23 -12.52
CA PRO A 306 10.67 16.33 -12.89
C PRO A 306 10.28 15.31 -13.97
N THR A 307 11.15 15.03 -14.93
CA THR A 307 10.87 14.07 -16.01
C THR A 307 10.88 12.62 -15.52
N PRO A 308 11.92 12.13 -14.80
CA PRO A 308 11.86 10.81 -14.16
C PRO A 308 10.68 10.67 -13.18
N ALA A 309 10.38 11.69 -12.37
CA ALA A 309 9.27 11.66 -11.42
C ALA A 309 7.90 11.55 -12.11
N ALA A 310 7.66 12.32 -13.17
CA ALA A 310 6.43 12.24 -13.95
C ALA A 310 6.25 10.84 -14.58
N LYS A 311 7.31 10.28 -15.18
CA LYS A 311 7.28 8.93 -15.75
C LYS A 311 7.01 7.85 -14.71
N ARG A 312 7.58 8.00 -13.50
CA ARG A 312 7.25 7.09 -12.38
C ARG A 312 5.80 7.25 -11.95
N ALA A 313 5.31 8.48 -11.80
CA ALA A 313 3.93 8.73 -11.41
C ALA A 313 2.95 8.06 -12.39
N GLU A 314 3.18 8.23 -13.69
CA GLU A 314 2.41 7.59 -14.76
C GLU A 314 2.46 6.06 -14.68
N LEU A 315 3.66 5.47 -14.53
CA LEU A 315 3.81 4.03 -14.40
C LEU A 315 2.99 3.47 -13.23
N PHE A 316 3.07 4.12 -12.06
CA PHE A 316 2.34 3.68 -10.86
C PHE A 316 0.84 4.01 -10.92
N ASP A 317 0.40 4.88 -11.83
CA ASP A 317 -1.00 5.25 -12.06
C ASP A 317 -1.78 4.18 -12.84
N LEU A 318 -1.54 2.90 -12.52
CA LEU A 318 -2.29 1.79 -13.10
C LEU A 318 -3.72 1.79 -12.54
N ASP A 319 -4.69 1.91 -13.43
CA ASP A 319 -6.09 1.62 -13.12
C ASP A 319 -6.40 0.14 -13.35
N SER A 320 -7.35 -0.38 -12.57
CA SER A 320 -7.83 -1.76 -12.72
C SER A 320 -9.26 -1.79 -13.24
N GLY A 321 -9.57 -2.86 -13.98
CA GLY A 321 -10.96 -3.29 -14.18
C GLY A 321 -11.67 -3.58 -12.85
N GLY A 322 -13.00 -3.58 -12.90
CA GLY A 322 -13.84 -3.96 -11.76
C GLY A 322 -13.74 -5.46 -11.47
N LEU A 323 -14.19 -5.86 -10.27
CA LEU A 323 -14.21 -7.28 -9.88
C LEU A 323 -15.02 -8.12 -10.89
N PRO A 324 -14.43 -9.16 -11.50
CA PRO A 324 -15.09 -9.94 -12.55
C PRO A 324 -16.39 -10.60 -12.06
N GLN A 325 -17.47 -10.49 -12.85
CA GLN A 325 -18.80 -10.98 -12.47
C GLN A 325 -18.78 -12.45 -12.05
N HIS A 326 -18.07 -13.29 -12.80
CA HIS A 326 -17.98 -14.72 -12.52
C HIS A 326 -17.33 -15.01 -11.14
N LEU A 327 -16.44 -14.16 -10.66
CA LEU A 327 -15.85 -14.26 -9.32
C LEU A 327 -16.81 -13.75 -8.26
N THR A 328 -17.44 -12.60 -8.50
CA THR A 328 -18.48 -12.02 -7.63
C THR A 328 -19.60 -13.02 -7.36
N ASP A 329 -20.13 -13.66 -8.41
CA ASP A 329 -21.19 -14.66 -8.28
C ASP A 329 -20.75 -15.86 -7.42
N ALA A 330 -19.51 -16.32 -7.60
CA ALA A 330 -18.97 -17.44 -6.83
C ALA A 330 -18.78 -17.09 -5.35
N LEU A 331 -18.30 -15.88 -5.03
CA LEU A 331 -18.16 -15.39 -3.67
C LEU A 331 -19.52 -15.30 -2.96
N LEU A 332 -20.52 -14.71 -3.61
CA LEU A 332 -21.87 -14.58 -3.07
C LEU A 332 -22.56 -15.93 -2.89
N ALA A 333 -22.36 -16.87 -3.82
CA ALA A 333 -22.86 -18.24 -3.70
C ALA A 333 -22.20 -18.98 -2.52
N ALA A 334 -20.88 -18.91 -2.40
CA ALA A 334 -20.16 -19.51 -1.26
C ALA A 334 -20.56 -18.87 0.09
N MET A 335 -20.82 -17.56 0.12
CA MET A 335 -21.36 -16.88 1.32
C MET A 335 -22.70 -17.47 1.73
N ALA A 336 -23.62 -17.65 0.78
CA ALA A 336 -24.92 -18.24 1.06
C ALA A 336 -24.82 -19.71 1.52
N ASP A 337 -23.91 -20.48 0.94
CA ASP A 337 -23.73 -21.91 1.26
C ASP A 337 -23.07 -22.10 2.65
N VAL A 338 -22.01 -21.34 2.93
CA VAL A 338 -21.18 -21.53 4.12
C VAL A 338 -21.68 -20.72 5.29
N HIS A 339 -22.35 -19.59 5.07
CA HIS A 339 -22.88 -18.71 6.11
C HIS A 339 -24.32 -18.28 5.80
N PRO A 340 -25.28 -19.23 5.78
CA PRO A 340 -26.70 -18.89 5.64
C PRO A 340 -27.21 -18.02 6.81
N ASP A 341 -26.53 -18.10 7.95
CA ASP A 341 -26.71 -17.30 9.17
C ASP A 341 -25.68 -16.14 9.30
N GLY A 342 -25.04 -15.77 8.19
CA GLY A 342 -23.98 -14.76 8.16
C GLY A 342 -24.45 -13.34 8.49
N PRO A 343 -23.49 -12.41 8.63
CA PRO A 343 -23.76 -11.01 8.92
C PRO A 343 -24.70 -10.35 7.92
N LYS A 344 -25.36 -9.29 8.39
CA LYS A 344 -26.31 -8.51 7.59
C LYS A 344 -25.81 -7.08 7.39
N ILE A 345 -25.72 -6.67 6.12
CA ILE A 345 -25.60 -5.28 5.68
C ILE A 345 -26.82 -4.49 6.14
N LEU A 346 -26.62 -3.19 6.34
CA LEU A 346 -27.68 -2.24 6.64
C LEU A 346 -28.83 -2.34 5.65
N THR A 347 -30.04 -2.62 6.16
CA THR A 347 -31.28 -2.46 5.40
C THR A 347 -31.57 -1.00 5.01
N GLN A 348 -30.84 -0.06 5.60
CA GLN A 348 -30.91 1.39 5.32
C GLN A 348 -30.17 1.79 4.03
N ASP A 349 -29.26 0.94 3.54
CA ASP A 349 -28.62 1.08 2.22
C ASP A 349 -29.07 -0.07 1.30
N PRO A 350 -30.34 -0.06 0.85
CA PRO A 350 -30.92 -1.16 0.07
C PRO A 350 -30.17 -1.43 -1.25
N GLN A 351 -29.40 -0.46 -1.74
CA GLN A 351 -28.56 -0.63 -2.93
C GLN A 351 -27.50 -1.72 -2.74
N TYR A 352 -26.93 -1.89 -1.55
CA TYR A 352 -25.83 -2.83 -1.30
C TYR A 352 -26.30 -4.17 -0.72
N SER A 353 -27.60 -4.33 -0.55
CA SER A 353 -28.24 -5.49 0.05
C SER A 353 -28.91 -6.35 -1.02
N ALA A 354 -28.72 -7.67 -0.95
CA ALA A 354 -29.47 -8.61 -1.75
C ALA A 354 -30.94 -8.62 -1.33
N THR A 355 -31.83 -9.07 -2.21
CA THR A 355 -33.26 -9.19 -1.93
C THR A 355 -33.66 -10.65 -1.73
N ASP A 356 -34.61 -10.89 -0.83
CA ASP A 356 -35.25 -12.19 -0.69
C ASP A 356 -36.23 -12.50 -1.84
N GLY A 357 -36.91 -13.65 -1.77
CA GLY A 357 -37.91 -14.04 -2.77
C GLY A 357 -39.17 -13.16 -2.83
N GLY A 358 -39.37 -12.28 -1.84
CA GLY A 358 -40.41 -11.24 -1.81
C GLY A 358 -39.98 -9.91 -2.42
N GLY A 359 -38.68 -9.74 -2.70
CA GLY A 359 -38.09 -8.49 -3.20
C GLY A 359 -37.67 -7.53 -2.09
N ASP A 360 -37.73 -7.95 -0.83
CA ASP A 360 -37.32 -7.14 0.31
C ASP A 360 -35.81 -7.35 0.60
N PRO A 361 -35.05 -6.29 0.97
CA PRO A 361 -33.64 -6.43 1.33
C PRO A 361 -33.42 -7.43 2.47
N ASP A 362 -32.63 -8.47 2.23
CA ASP A 362 -32.38 -9.58 3.17
C ASP A 362 -31.08 -9.45 3.96
N GLY A 363 -30.31 -8.40 3.65
CA GLY A 363 -29.08 -8.00 4.32
C GLY A 363 -27.81 -8.71 3.84
N ARG A 364 -27.85 -9.63 2.87
CA ARG A 364 -26.59 -10.19 2.32
C ARG A 364 -25.92 -9.19 1.35
N PRO A 365 -24.57 -9.18 1.24
CA PRO A 365 -23.90 -8.44 0.17
C PRO A 365 -24.42 -8.82 -1.20
N ASN A 366 -24.53 -7.83 -2.08
CA ASN A 366 -24.83 -8.01 -3.49
C ASN A 366 -23.65 -7.55 -4.37
N ALA A 367 -23.83 -7.56 -5.70
CA ALA A 367 -22.77 -7.18 -6.64
C ALA A 367 -22.27 -5.74 -6.46
N ASP A 368 -23.15 -4.78 -6.14
CA ASP A 368 -22.77 -3.38 -5.90
C ASP A 368 -21.89 -3.26 -4.65
N ALA A 369 -22.19 -4.03 -3.59
CA ALA A 369 -21.37 -4.06 -2.38
C ALA A 369 -19.96 -4.58 -2.67
N MET A 370 -19.87 -5.65 -3.48
CA MET A 370 -18.61 -6.26 -3.89
C MET A 370 -17.79 -5.33 -4.80
N ALA A 371 -18.44 -4.60 -5.70
CA ALA A 371 -17.78 -3.62 -6.56
C ALA A 371 -17.18 -2.46 -5.75
N GLN A 372 -17.93 -1.91 -4.80
CA GLN A 372 -17.43 -0.83 -3.95
C GLN A 372 -16.28 -1.29 -3.03
N MET A 373 -16.37 -2.49 -2.49
CA MET A 373 -15.29 -3.09 -1.71
C MET A 373 -14.03 -3.22 -2.55
N TRP A 374 -14.14 -3.69 -3.80
CA TRP A 374 -13.01 -3.78 -4.72
C TRP A 374 -12.36 -2.42 -5.01
N ASP A 375 -13.16 -1.39 -5.29
CA ASP A 375 -12.63 -0.04 -5.55
C ASP A 375 -11.82 0.49 -4.37
N LEU A 376 -12.28 0.24 -3.13
CA LEU A 376 -11.57 0.62 -1.91
C LEU A 376 -10.28 -0.19 -1.71
N VAL A 377 -10.33 -1.52 -1.87
CA VAL A 377 -9.15 -2.41 -1.78
C VAL A 377 -8.08 -1.96 -2.76
N TYR A 378 -8.45 -1.77 -4.03
CA TYR A 378 -7.52 -1.42 -5.09
C TYR A 378 -6.89 -0.04 -4.85
N THR A 379 -7.71 0.95 -4.48
CA THR A 379 -7.22 2.30 -4.16
C THR A 379 -6.23 2.26 -2.99
N TYR A 380 -6.54 1.50 -1.94
CA TYR A 380 -5.66 1.38 -0.79
C TYR A 380 -4.32 0.69 -1.14
N LEU A 381 -4.33 -0.37 -1.96
CA LEU A 381 -3.11 -0.98 -2.48
C LEU A 381 -2.28 0.01 -3.31
N LYS A 382 -2.93 0.75 -4.21
CA LYS A 382 -2.28 1.74 -5.08
C LYS A 382 -1.56 2.80 -4.25
N MET A 383 -2.18 3.26 -3.16
CA MET A 383 -1.60 4.29 -2.32
C MET A 383 -0.52 3.77 -1.36
N THR A 384 -0.62 2.54 -0.86
CA THR A 384 0.42 1.96 0.01
C THR A 384 1.65 1.44 -0.74
N GLY A 385 1.46 1.03 -2.00
CA GLY A 385 2.51 0.45 -2.84
C GLY A 385 3.11 1.42 -3.86
N SER A 386 2.70 2.69 -3.90
CA SER A 386 3.28 3.69 -4.82
C SER A 386 4.19 4.71 -4.12
N ASP A 387 5.21 5.13 -4.86
CA ASP A 387 6.24 6.11 -4.45
C ASP A 387 5.63 7.43 -3.90
N GLY A 388 4.36 7.71 -4.23
CA GLY A 388 3.60 8.88 -3.82
C GLY A 388 3.41 9.08 -2.31
N LEU A 389 3.82 8.17 -1.43
CA LEU A 389 3.90 8.42 0.03
C LEU A 389 5.24 7.98 0.64
N SER A 390 6.16 7.53 -0.20
CA SER A 390 7.46 7.04 0.20
C SER A 390 8.56 7.69 -0.64
N PRO A 391 8.60 9.04 -0.72
CA PRO A 391 9.61 9.73 -1.51
C PRO A 391 11.00 9.21 -1.17
N THR A 392 11.88 9.18 -2.16
CA THR A 392 13.25 8.74 -1.94
C THR A 392 14.01 9.76 -1.10
N ARG A 393 14.98 9.27 -0.31
CA ARG A 393 15.88 10.17 0.40
C ARG A 393 16.58 11.07 -0.65
N PRO A 394 16.55 12.40 -0.48
CA PRO A 394 17.16 13.33 -1.42
C PRO A 394 18.66 13.06 -1.53
N LYS A 395 19.16 12.91 -2.75
CA LYS A 395 20.60 12.73 -2.99
C LYS A 395 21.33 14.07 -2.86
N PRO A 396 22.62 14.06 -2.46
CA PRO A 396 23.46 15.24 -2.55
C PRO A 396 23.43 15.79 -3.97
N PRO A 397 23.45 17.13 -4.15
CA PRO A 397 23.41 17.72 -5.48
C PRO A 397 24.63 17.29 -6.28
N GLU A 398 24.41 16.98 -7.55
CA GLU A 398 25.50 16.68 -8.48
C GLU A 398 26.16 17.97 -8.98
N VAL A 399 27.44 17.86 -9.38
CA VAL A 399 28.18 19.00 -9.96
C VAL A 399 27.46 19.52 -11.21
N PHE A 400 26.92 18.63 -12.03
CA PHE A 400 26.11 18.95 -13.21
C PHE A 400 24.66 18.55 -12.93
N THR A 401 23.69 19.39 -13.30
CA THR A 401 22.26 19.06 -13.18
C THR A 401 21.79 18.25 -14.38
N ASP A 402 20.53 17.81 -14.36
CA ASP A 402 19.92 17.13 -15.50
C ASP A 402 19.86 18.06 -16.74
N HIS A 403 20.59 17.69 -17.79
CA HIS A 403 20.52 18.27 -19.13
C HIS A 403 20.15 17.19 -20.15
N SER A 404 19.30 16.25 -19.77
CA SER A 404 18.84 15.19 -20.66
C SER A 404 18.28 15.78 -21.95
N PHE A 405 18.69 15.18 -23.07
CA PHE A 405 18.20 15.58 -24.37
C PHE A 405 16.68 15.33 -24.44
N PRO A 406 15.87 16.23 -25.04
CA PRO A 406 14.43 16.02 -25.17
C PRO A 406 14.11 14.66 -25.78
N THR A 407 13.06 14.01 -25.29
CA THR A 407 12.63 12.69 -25.80
C THR A 407 11.76 12.91 -27.05
N PRO A 408 12.05 12.27 -28.20
CA PRO A 408 11.22 12.40 -29.38
C PRO A 408 9.83 11.77 -29.14
N PRO A 409 8.77 12.26 -29.81
CA PRO A 409 7.45 11.65 -29.75
C PRO A 409 7.51 10.15 -30.07
N GLY A 410 6.93 9.30 -29.22
CA GLY A 410 6.94 7.83 -29.34
C GLY A 410 8.21 7.10 -28.85
N GLY A 411 9.15 7.79 -28.19
CA GLY A 411 10.44 7.23 -27.75
C GLY A 411 10.51 6.70 -26.31
N GLY A 412 9.42 6.70 -25.55
CA GLY A 412 9.38 6.25 -24.14
C GLY A 412 8.92 4.80 -24.02
N GLY A 413 9.76 3.92 -23.45
CA GLY A 413 9.33 2.57 -23.06
C GLY A 413 8.49 2.60 -21.79
N SER A 414 7.50 1.69 -21.73
CA SER A 414 6.47 1.43 -20.70
C SER A 414 5.33 2.44 -20.61
N GLY A 415 4.16 2.05 -21.13
CA GLY A 415 2.92 2.83 -21.10
C GLY A 415 2.27 2.90 -19.72
N VAL A 416 1.57 4.00 -19.45
CA VAL A 416 0.15 4.17 -19.78
C VAL A 416 -0.02 5.65 -20.16
N ASP A 417 0.04 5.89 -21.46
CA ASP A 417 0.09 7.23 -22.03
C ASP A 417 -1.34 7.56 -22.52
N ASP A 418 -2.07 8.44 -21.80
CA ASP A 418 -3.29 9.08 -22.32
C ASP A 418 -2.90 10.13 -23.38
N ASP A 419 -2.35 9.63 -24.49
CA ASP A 419 -1.39 10.35 -25.33
C ASP A 419 -1.90 10.75 -26.74
N PRO A 420 -1.78 12.04 -27.11
CA PRO A 420 -1.79 12.59 -28.47
C PRO A 420 -0.59 12.20 -29.38
N ALA A 421 0.30 11.32 -28.95
CA ALA A 421 1.48 10.81 -29.65
C ALA A 421 1.48 9.28 -29.87
N ARG A 422 0.35 8.79 -30.44
CA ARG A 422 0.46 7.93 -31.64
C ARG A 422 1.23 8.70 -32.73
N GLY A 423 2.55 8.78 -32.58
CA GLY A 423 3.45 9.18 -33.64
C GLY A 423 3.37 8.13 -34.73
N ALA A 424 2.54 8.36 -35.74
CA ALA A 424 2.37 7.55 -36.95
C ALA A 424 2.72 6.06 -36.74
N ASP A 425 1.87 5.34 -36.00
CA ASP A 425 1.79 3.90 -36.20
C ASP A 425 1.24 3.69 -37.62
N VAL A 426 2.14 3.36 -38.54
CA VAL A 426 1.81 3.11 -39.95
C VAL A 426 1.50 1.61 -40.18
N ASP A 427 1.64 0.78 -39.14
CA ASP A 427 1.74 -0.67 -39.31
C ASP A 427 0.61 -1.49 -38.65
N ASP A 428 -0.33 -0.91 -37.89
CA ASP A 428 -1.54 -1.61 -37.42
C ASP A 428 -2.87 -0.96 -37.86
N ASP A 429 -3.75 -1.79 -38.43
CA ASP A 429 -4.92 -1.47 -39.27
C ASP A 429 -6.01 -0.53 -38.69
N ASP A 430 -6.55 0.30 -39.60
CA ASP A 430 -7.94 0.80 -39.73
C ASP A 430 -8.49 2.03 -38.94
N SER A 431 -7.68 2.95 -38.41
CA SER A 431 -8.21 4.33 -38.14
C SER A 431 -7.17 5.47 -38.02
N PHE A 432 -6.28 5.67 -38.99
CA PHE A 432 -5.48 6.90 -39.04
C PHE A 432 -6.35 8.09 -39.45
N SER A 433 -6.68 8.99 -38.53
CA SER A 433 -7.48 10.18 -38.80
C SER A 433 -6.61 11.41 -39.11
N LEU A 434 -7.18 12.39 -39.82
CA LEU A 434 -6.51 13.69 -40.06
C LEU A 434 -6.16 14.40 -38.73
N LEU A 435 -6.94 14.16 -37.67
CA LEU A 435 -6.67 14.70 -36.35
C LEU A 435 -5.39 14.10 -35.76
N ASP A 436 -5.18 12.79 -35.91
CA ASP A 436 -3.97 12.09 -35.44
C ASP A 436 -2.71 12.58 -36.17
N LEU A 437 -2.81 12.84 -37.48
CA LEU A 437 -1.72 13.45 -38.25
C LEU A 437 -1.39 14.87 -37.75
N LEU A 438 -2.41 15.68 -37.47
CA LEU A 438 -2.21 17.05 -37.00
C LEU A 438 -1.65 17.09 -35.58
N LEU A 439 -2.08 16.19 -34.70
CA LEU A 439 -1.53 16.04 -33.34
C LEU A 439 -0.09 15.54 -33.37
N ALA A 440 0.23 14.55 -34.22
CA ALA A 440 1.60 14.07 -34.41
C ALA A 440 2.53 15.17 -34.96
N LEU A 441 2.07 15.96 -35.95
CA LEU A 441 2.85 17.10 -36.47
C LEU A 441 3.05 18.19 -35.42
N PHE A 442 2.05 18.44 -34.57
CA PHE A 442 2.17 19.39 -33.47
C PHE A 442 3.14 18.89 -32.40
N ALA A 443 3.07 17.61 -32.02
CA ALA A 443 4.00 16.97 -31.07
C ALA A 443 5.45 17.06 -31.57
N TRP A 444 5.70 16.82 -32.87
CA TRP A 444 7.01 17.02 -33.48
C TRP A 444 7.45 18.49 -33.52
N ALA A 445 6.53 19.44 -33.74
CA ALA A 445 6.85 20.87 -33.70
C ALA A 445 7.22 21.34 -32.28
N VAL A 446 6.52 20.84 -31.25
CA VAL A 446 6.84 21.07 -29.84
C VAL A 446 8.21 20.46 -29.50
N TYR A 447 8.45 19.20 -29.88
CA TYR A 447 9.73 18.54 -29.70
C TYR A 447 10.90 19.30 -30.35
N LEU A 448 10.74 19.79 -31.59
CA LEU A 448 11.78 20.58 -32.26
C LEU A 448 12.03 21.92 -31.57
N ALA A 449 11.00 22.53 -30.98
CA ALA A 449 11.16 23.73 -30.15
C ALA A 449 11.91 23.42 -28.84
N GLU A 450 11.62 22.29 -28.20
CA GLU A 450 12.33 21.80 -27.01
C GLU A 450 13.80 21.52 -27.31
N VAL A 451 14.11 20.88 -28.45
CA VAL A 451 15.49 20.63 -28.90
C VAL A 451 16.23 21.95 -29.19
N ALA A 452 15.58 22.90 -29.85
CA ALA A 452 16.18 24.22 -30.13
C ALA A 452 16.46 25.00 -28.82
N LEU A 453 15.55 24.91 -27.85
CA LEU A 453 15.73 25.49 -26.52
C LEU A 453 16.88 24.79 -25.78
N TRP A 454 16.92 23.46 -25.76
CA TRP A 454 17.96 22.67 -25.12
C TRP A 454 19.36 23.01 -25.68
N LEU A 455 19.50 23.10 -27.00
CA LEU A 455 20.77 23.50 -27.64
C LEU A 455 21.20 24.91 -27.24
N ALA A 456 20.25 25.84 -27.07
CA ALA A 456 20.54 27.21 -26.65
C ALA A 456 20.90 27.32 -25.16
N THR A 457 20.41 26.40 -24.32
CA THR A 457 20.53 26.49 -22.86
C THR A 457 21.56 25.54 -22.26
N VAL A 458 21.97 24.47 -22.93
CA VAL A 458 22.86 23.43 -22.34
C VAL A 458 24.25 23.97 -21.96
N LEU A 459 24.93 24.71 -22.85
CA LEU A 459 26.27 25.26 -22.54
C LEU A 459 26.21 26.34 -21.45
N PRO A 460 25.30 27.33 -21.50
CA PRO A 460 25.08 28.24 -20.37
C PRO A 460 24.70 27.51 -19.07
N GLY A 461 23.89 26.45 -19.17
CA GLY A 461 23.46 25.61 -18.05
C GLY A 461 24.63 24.95 -17.34
N LEU A 462 25.51 24.26 -18.08
CA LEU A 462 26.70 23.61 -17.51
C LEU A 462 27.65 24.58 -16.79
N ILE A 463 27.78 25.83 -17.27
CA ILE A 463 28.58 26.86 -16.60
C ILE A 463 27.92 27.28 -15.28
N LEU A 464 26.60 27.46 -15.30
CA LEU A 464 25.82 27.81 -14.10
C LEU A 464 25.85 26.69 -13.07
N ASP A 465 25.84 25.42 -13.49
CA ASP A 465 25.91 24.28 -12.57
C ASP A 465 27.17 24.31 -11.74
N VAL A 466 28.34 24.49 -12.37
CA VAL A 466 29.63 24.60 -11.68
C VAL A 466 29.66 25.82 -10.76
N ALA A 467 29.14 26.97 -11.21
CA ALA A 467 29.12 28.19 -10.42
C ALA A 467 28.19 28.11 -9.20
N THR A 468 27.08 27.37 -9.31
CA THR A 468 26.06 27.24 -8.26
C THR A 468 26.28 26.03 -7.35
N PHE A 469 27.14 25.08 -7.72
CA PHE A 469 27.37 23.84 -6.98
C PHE A 469 27.69 24.05 -5.49
N PRO A 470 28.63 24.94 -5.08
CA PRO A 470 28.90 25.15 -3.66
C PRO A 470 27.69 25.67 -2.88
N ALA A 471 26.85 26.50 -3.50
CA ALA A 471 25.63 27.00 -2.89
C ALA A 471 24.57 25.89 -2.77
N ARG A 472 24.42 25.05 -3.80
CA ARG A 472 23.52 23.87 -3.78
C ARG A 472 23.94 22.90 -2.68
N GLU A 473 25.23 22.64 -2.51
CA GLU A 473 25.77 21.77 -1.46
C GLU A 473 25.48 22.31 -0.05
N VAL A 474 25.69 23.61 0.19
CA VAL A 474 25.34 24.24 1.47
C VAL A 474 23.83 24.11 1.73
N ILE A 475 22.99 24.45 0.75
CA ILE A 475 21.52 24.35 0.89
C ILE A 475 21.11 22.91 1.18
N TYR A 476 21.71 21.92 0.50
CA TYR A 476 21.40 20.51 0.76
C TYR A 476 21.60 20.14 2.23
N TYR A 477 22.76 20.44 2.82
CA TYR A 477 23.03 20.09 4.21
C TYR A 477 22.30 20.97 5.23
N THR A 478 22.04 22.25 4.93
CA THR A 478 21.39 23.16 5.88
C THR A 478 19.87 23.18 5.81
N LEU A 479 19.28 22.76 4.69
CA LEU A 479 17.83 22.84 4.43
C LEU A 479 17.25 21.46 4.11
N VAL A 480 17.75 20.80 3.07
CA VAL A 480 17.13 19.59 2.51
C VAL A 480 17.21 18.44 3.52
N VAL A 481 18.39 18.21 4.10
CA VAL A 481 18.59 17.14 5.09
C VAL A 481 17.74 17.36 6.36
N PRO A 482 17.74 18.54 7.00
CA PRO A 482 16.86 18.80 8.14
C PRO A 482 15.37 18.62 7.84
N ALA A 483 14.91 19.11 6.68
CA ALA A 483 13.53 18.98 6.26
C ALA A 483 13.12 17.51 6.02
N TRP A 484 14.01 16.74 5.39
CA TRP A 484 13.85 15.29 5.23
C TRP A 484 13.76 14.58 6.59
N ASN A 485 14.65 14.92 7.53
CA ASN A 485 14.63 14.34 8.87
C ASN A 485 13.33 14.66 9.62
N LEU A 486 12.81 15.90 9.49
CA LEU A 486 11.53 16.27 10.08
C LEU A 486 10.37 15.45 9.51
N PHE A 487 10.36 15.23 8.19
CA PHE A 487 9.40 14.34 7.53
C PHE A 487 9.49 12.91 8.06
N MET A 488 10.69 12.33 8.11
CA MET A 488 10.90 10.98 8.61
C MET A 488 10.49 10.83 10.08
N LEU A 489 10.76 11.83 10.93
CA LEU A 489 10.30 11.85 12.33
C LEU A 489 8.77 11.85 12.43
N ALA A 490 8.10 12.67 11.62
CA ALA A 490 6.65 12.76 11.60
C ALA A 490 6.01 11.46 11.06
N ARG A 491 6.58 10.93 9.97
CA ARG A 491 6.18 9.65 9.37
C ARG A 491 6.33 8.50 10.35
N ARG A 492 7.43 8.45 11.11
CA ARG A 492 7.67 7.43 12.13
C ARG A 492 6.56 7.36 13.18
N ALA A 493 5.94 8.48 13.55
CA ALA A 493 4.79 8.46 14.47
C ALA A 493 3.58 7.71 13.88
N LEU A 494 3.29 7.91 12.59
CA LEU A 494 2.21 7.20 11.89
C LEU A 494 2.53 5.72 11.67
N VAL A 495 3.79 5.40 11.36
CA VAL A 495 4.29 4.02 11.27
C VAL A 495 4.12 3.30 12.60
N MET A 496 4.63 3.88 13.70
CA MET A 496 4.54 3.30 15.04
C MET A 496 3.11 3.28 15.62
N SER A 497 2.15 3.95 14.97
CA SER A 497 0.72 3.89 15.29
C SER A 497 -0.04 2.86 14.45
N GLY A 498 0.60 2.24 13.44
CA GLY A 498 -0.01 1.25 12.53
C GLY A 498 -0.76 1.84 11.32
N PHE A 499 -0.59 3.14 11.02
CA PHE A 499 -1.26 3.81 9.90
C PHE A 499 -0.45 3.80 8.60
N LEU A 500 0.88 3.77 8.68
CA LEU A 500 1.78 3.70 7.53
C LEU A 500 2.63 2.43 7.58
N MET A 501 2.95 1.90 6.40
CA MET A 501 3.89 0.79 6.25
C MET A 501 5.32 1.31 6.42
N PRO A 502 6.18 0.69 7.24
CA PRO A 502 7.56 1.16 7.47
C PRO A 502 8.43 1.11 6.21
N LYS A 503 9.29 2.13 6.04
CA LYS A 503 10.45 2.06 5.15
C LYS A 503 11.51 1.13 5.75
N PRO A 504 12.50 0.65 4.97
CA PRO A 504 13.52 -0.27 5.48
C PRO A 504 14.27 0.25 6.72
N ASP A 505 14.47 1.56 6.83
CA ASP A 505 15.10 2.26 7.95
C ASP A 505 14.15 2.56 9.13
N GLU A 506 12.85 2.34 8.96
CA GLU A 506 11.82 2.47 9.99
C GLU A 506 11.38 1.12 10.58
N VAL A 507 11.81 0.00 9.98
CA VAL A 507 11.54 -1.34 10.52
C VAL A 507 12.21 -1.49 11.88
N ASP A 508 11.40 -1.59 12.92
CA ASP A 508 11.83 -1.93 14.28
C ASP A 508 12.06 -3.46 14.43
N PRO A 509 13.31 -3.92 14.65
CA PRO A 509 13.58 -5.35 14.86
C PRO A 509 12.93 -5.92 16.13
N GLY A 510 12.53 -5.08 17.08
CA GLY A 510 11.81 -5.46 18.29
C GLY A 510 10.39 -5.89 18.03
N LEU A 511 9.81 -5.47 16.90
CA LEU A 511 8.49 -5.92 16.45
C LEU A 511 8.58 -7.17 15.58
N THR A 512 9.74 -7.45 14.99
CA THR A 512 9.91 -8.54 14.00
C THR A 512 10.81 -9.68 14.45
N THR A 513 11.46 -9.57 15.61
CA THR A 513 12.33 -10.61 16.16
C THR A 513 12.00 -10.94 17.62
N LEU A 514 11.78 -12.23 17.93
CA LEU A 514 11.59 -12.69 19.31
C LEU A 514 12.88 -12.55 20.13
N GLY A 515 12.75 -12.10 21.39
CA GLY A 515 13.88 -12.02 22.32
C GLY A 515 14.91 -10.92 22.05
N LEU A 516 14.71 -10.04 21.07
CA LEU A 516 15.49 -8.83 20.90
C LEU A 516 14.89 -7.66 21.68
N ALA A 517 15.77 -6.76 22.11
CA ALA A 517 15.50 -5.67 23.04
C ALA A 517 16.05 -4.34 22.49
N ASP A 518 15.46 -3.91 21.40
CA ASP A 518 15.66 -2.61 20.78
C ASP A 518 14.40 -1.74 20.87
N GLY A 519 13.27 -2.31 21.31
CA GLY A 519 12.07 -1.57 21.71
C GLY A 519 12.31 -0.75 22.99
N SER A 520 13.16 0.27 22.91
CA SER A 520 13.27 1.38 23.86
C SER A 520 12.75 2.68 23.27
N PHE A 521 12.10 2.61 22.10
CA PHE A 521 11.68 3.79 21.36
C PHE A 521 10.37 4.35 21.91
N SER A 522 10.50 5.37 22.75
CA SER A 522 9.40 6.26 23.09
C SER A 522 9.35 7.37 22.03
N VAL A 523 8.31 7.38 21.18
CA VAL A 523 8.08 8.50 20.24
C VAL A 523 8.08 9.83 20.98
N ALA A 524 7.52 9.87 22.19
CA ALA A 524 7.59 11.03 23.05
C ALA A 524 9.02 11.50 23.36
N SER A 525 9.90 10.58 23.75
CA SER A 525 11.29 10.91 24.06
C SER A 525 12.07 11.31 22.80
N ALA A 526 11.71 10.75 21.65
CA ALA A 526 12.32 11.07 20.36
C ALA A 526 11.85 12.42 19.80
N LEU A 527 10.59 12.79 20.07
CA LEU A 527 10.05 14.12 19.78
C LEU A 527 10.59 15.18 20.75
N ASP A 528 10.82 14.82 22.01
CA ASP A 528 11.45 15.67 23.04
C ASP A 528 13.00 15.79 22.88
N ASP A 529 13.65 14.88 22.13
CA ASP A 529 15.08 14.90 21.80
C ASP A 529 15.33 14.69 20.28
N PRO A 530 15.11 15.72 19.45
CA PRO A 530 15.27 15.65 18.00
C PRO A 530 16.73 15.45 17.54
N ILE A 531 17.69 15.40 18.47
CA ILE A 531 19.13 15.23 18.22
C ILE A 531 19.56 13.77 18.42
N GLY A 532 18.67 12.90 18.92
CA GLY A 532 18.83 11.45 18.89
C GLY A 532 19.85 10.87 19.87
N LEU A 533 20.02 11.45 21.06
CA LEU A 533 21.00 10.95 22.04
C LEU A 533 20.48 9.79 22.90
N GLY A 534 19.16 9.55 22.91
CA GLY A 534 18.53 8.29 23.34
C GLY A 534 18.65 7.93 24.83
N LEU A 535 17.62 7.29 25.37
CA LEU A 535 17.72 6.58 26.65
C LEU A 535 18.36 5.19 26.42
N ALA A 536 19.06 4.67 27.43
CA ALA A 536 19.71 3.38 27.36
C ALA A 536 18.70 2.24 27.13
N PRO A 537 18.95 1.30 26.19
CA PRO A 537 18.02 0.22 25.90
C PRO A 537 17.88 -0.74 27.09
N THR A 538 16.65 -1.17 27.38
CA THR A 538 16.37 -2.26 28.33
C THR A 538 16.66 -3.60 27.66
N SER A 539 17.51 -4.44 28.26
CA SER A 539 17.82 -5.77 27.72
C SER A 539 16.73 -6.80 28.08
N ILE A 540 16.01 -7.30 27.08
CA ILE A 540 15.18 -8.50 27.12
C ILE A 540 16.12 -9.70 27.03
N THR A 541 16.10 -10.53 28.06
CA THR A 541 16.97 -11.73 28.14
C THR A 541 16.21 -13.02 27.87
N GLU A 542 14.94 -12.92 27.51
CA GLU A 542 14.03 -14.06 27.41
C GLU A 542 13.23 -14.04 26.09
N PRO A 543 13.23 -15.14 25.31
CA PRO A 543 12.63 -15.18 23.97
C PRO A 543 11.12 -14.90 23.90
N SER A 544 10.37 -15.04 24.99
CA SER A 544 8.92 -14.76 25.04
C SER A 544 8.59 -13.26 25.16
N GLY A 545 9.60 -12.37 25.13
CA GLY A 545 9.39 -10.92 25.26
C GLY A 545 9.35 -10.44 26.72
N ARG A 546 9.68 -11.31 27.69
CA ARG A 546 9.83 -10.91 29.10
C ARG A 546 11.21 -10.29 29.34
N LEU A 547 11.30 -9.28 30.20
CA LEU A 547 12.61 -8.70 30.60
C LEU A 547 13.57 -9.81 31.07
N ASN A 548 13.05 -10.74 31.87
CA ASN A 548 13.75 -11.93 32.31
C ASN A 548 12.76 -13.05 32.70
N ALA A 549 13.28 -14.26 32.91
CA ALA A 549 12.49 -15.46 33.24
C ALA A 549 11.64 -15.37 34.52
N GLY A 550 11.99 -14.46 35.45
CA GLY A 550 11.25 -14.22 36.70
C GLY A 550 10.17 -13.14 36.61
N THR A 551 10.05 -12.47 35.46
CA THR A 551 9.02 -11.47 35.22
C THR A 551 7.66 -12.17 35.04
N ALA A 552 6.60 -11.56 35.58
CA ALA A 552 5.24 -12.07 35.46
C ALA A 552 4.89 -12.32 33.99
N TYR A 553 4.09 -13.37 33.73
CA TYR A 553 3.51 -13.57 32.41
C TYR A 553 2.59 -12.38 32.12
N GLY A 554 2.97 -11.57 31.15
CA GLY A 554 2.27 -10.35 30.80
C GLY A 554 3.14 -9.42 29.95
N LEU A 555 2.50 -8.84 28.94
CA LEU A 555 2.89 -7.72 28.08
C LEU A 555 4.40 -7.43 27.93
N ASP A 556 4.90 -7.51 26.70
CA ASP A 556 6.26 -7.12 26.30
C ASP A 556 6.55 -5.65 26.68
N PRO A 557 7.45 -5.37 27.64
CA PRO A 557 7.75 -4.01 28.09
C PRO A 557 8.55 -3.19 27.09
N ALA A 558 9.06 -3.81 26.02
CA ALA A 558 9.71 -3.11 24.91
C ALA A 558 8.72 -2.59 23.85
N TYR A 559 7.42 -2.92 23.98
CA TYR A 559 6.40 -2.44 23.07
C TYR A 559 6.11 -0.93 23.26
N PRO A 560 5.90 -0.12 22.20
CA PRO A 560 5.64 1.33 22.27
C PRO A 560 4.23 1.67 22.81
N ARG A 561 3.92 1.29 24.05
CA ARG A 561 2.58 1.36 24.64
C ARG A 561 2.03 2.77 24.82
N ASN A 562 2.88 3.78 24.86
CA ASN A 562 2.44 5.17 24.98
C ASN A 562 1.65 5.66 23.75
N ILE A 563 1.68 4.90 22.65
CA ILE A 563 1.09 5.25 21.35
C ILE A 563 -0.09 4.31 21.00
N VAL A 564 -0.07 3.07 21.51
CA VAL A 564 -1.01 2.01 21.12
C VAL A 564 -1.99 1.70 22.25
N ARG A 565 -3.28 1.96 22.00
CA ARG A 565 -4.36 1.85 22.99
C ARG A 565 -5.23 0.62 22.69
N ASP A 566 -4.98 -0.46 23.42
CA ASP A 566 -5.72 -1.73 23.26
C ASP A 566 -6.90 -1.89 24.25
N HIS A 567 -7.03 -0.99 25.24
CA HIS A 567 -8.00 -1.18 26.31
C HIS A 567 -9.25 -0.32 26.04
N PRO A 568 -10.45 -0.91 25.87
CA PRO A 568 -11.69 -0.17 25.57
C PRO A 568 -12.05 0.96 26.55
N GLY A 569 -11.53 0.92 27.78
CA GLY A 569 -11.71 1.98 28.79
C GLY A 569 -10.81 3.21 28.63
N ASP A 570 -9.70 3.09 27.88
CA ASP A 570 -8.75 4.16 27.59
C ASP A 570 -9.11 4.92 26.30
N VAL A 571 -10.22 4.52 25.68
CA VAL A 571 -10.76 4.95 24.38
C VAL A 571 -11.58 6.22 24.48
N SER A 572 -12.22 6.47 25.64
CA SER A 572 -13.15 7.59 25.81
C SER A 572 -12.49 8.93 26.18
N ASP A 573 -11.22 8.92 26.61
CA ASP A 573 -10.50 10.13 27.01
C ASP A 573 -9.43 10.48 25.96
N PHE A 574 -9.79 11.41 25.07
CA PHE A 574 -8.85 12.00 24.12
C PHE A 574 -7.95 13.01 24.84
N ASP A 575 -6.76 12.56 25.20
CA ASP A 575 -5.67 13.40 25.69
C ASP A 575 -4.47 13.26 24.75
N LEU A 576 -4.25 14.29 23.93
CA LEU A 576 -3.16 14.37 22.95
C LEU A 576 -1.77 14.31 23.60
N VAL A 577 -1.62 14.83 24.82
CA VAL A 577 -0.35 14.82 25.56
C VAL A 577 -0.01 13.40 25.99
N ASN A 578 -0.99 12.66 26.51
CA ASN A 578 -0.83 11.24 26.84
C ASN A 578 -0.79 10.34 25.59
N ALA A 579 -1.54 10.63 24.52
CA ALA A 579 -1.58 9.84 23.27
C ALA A 579 -0.24 9.82 22.51
N LEU A 580 0.51 10.91 22.62
CA LEU A 580 1.84 11.03 22.03
C LEU A 580 2.94 10.66 23.04
N GLY A 581 2.56 10.31 24.28
CA GLY A 581 3.42 10.02 25.41
C GLY A 581 4.26 11.22 25.91
N LEU A 582 3.95 12.43 25.47
CA LEU A 582 4.77 13.63 25.70
C LEU A 582 4.92 13.90 27.20
N THR A 583 6.15 14.12 27.65
CA THR A 583 6.43 14.39 29.07
C THR A 583 6.14 15.84 29.46
N SER A 584 5.89 16.71 28.47
CA SER A 584 5.50 18.11 28.63
C SER A 584 4.68 18.62 27.44
N GLU A 585 3.86 19.68 27.63
CA GLU A 585 3.28 20.41 26.49
C GLU A 585 4.40 20.94 25.58
N LEU A 586 4.24 20.79 24.25
CA LEU A 586 5.17 21.33 23.26
C LEU A 586 5.37 22.84 23.47
N LYS A 587 6.47 23.20 24.14
CA LYS A 587 6.88 24.60 24.33
C LYS A 587 7.80 24.99 23.18
N TYR A 588 7.26 25.77 22.25
CA TYR A 588 8.04 26.43 21.22
C TYR A 588 9.08 27.35 21.88
N ALA A 589 10.34 27.23 21.46
CA ALA A 589 11.29 28.31 21.68
C ALA A 589 10.82 29.49 20.81
N GLY A 590 10.48 30.61 21.48
CA GLY A 590 10.13 31.86 20.81
C GLY A 590 11.30 32.50 20.10
#